data_AF-A0A482YUH8-F1
#
_entry.id   AF-A0A482YUH8-F1
#
_cell.length_a   1.000
_cell.length_b   1.000
_cell.length_c   1.000
_cell.angle_alpha   90.00
_cell.angle_beta   90.00
_cell.angle_gamma   90.00
#
_symmetry.space_group_name_H-M   'P 1'
#
loop_
_entity.id
_entity.type
_entity.pdbx_description
1 polymer ?
#
loop_
_entity_poly.entity_id
_entity_poly.type
_entity_poly.pdbx_seq_one_letter_code
_entity_poly.pdbx_strand_id
1 'polypeptide(L)'
;MNKFILAIFLVVSISSSANFESVWEKSVGWTIESTKIIDSFEHENGRVESAFQGCEVGRNINFRDDTYVTCNTKGYQYAHAPTAILLSKNVSYGNKSSKIWRMIVNNEIYGIE
;
A
#
# COMPACT_ATOMS: atom_id res chain seq x y z
N MET A 1 -28.79 28.99 43.51
CA MET A 1 -27.87 29.44 42.45
C MET A 1 -26.86 28.33 42.18
N ASN A 2 -26.95 27.77 40.96
CA ASN A 2 -26.18 26.64 40.44
C ASN A 2 -24.66 26.85 40.49
N LYS A 3 -23.92 25.79 40.79
CA LYS A 3 -22.56 25.59 40.26
C LYS A 3 -22.47 24.19 39.66
N PHE A 4 -22.83 24.09 38.39
CA PHE A 4 -22.53 22.95 37.54
C PHE A 4 -21.01 22.92 37.32
N ILE A 5 -20.33 21.93 37.88
CA ILE A 5 -18.92 21.66 37.57
C ILE A 5 -18.92 20.92 36.23
N LEU A 6 -18.53 21.63 35.18
CA LEU A 6 -18.32 21.07 33.84
C LEU A 6 -17.04 20.21 33.88
N ALA A 7 -17.19 18.90 33.85
CA ALA A 7 -16.07 17.98 33.65
C ALA A 7 -15.60 18.04 32.19
N ILE A 8 -14.38 18.52 31.97
CA ILE A 8 -13.72 18.50 30.66
C ILE A 8 -13.31 17.06 30.36
N PHE A 9 -14.06 16.39 29.47
CA PHE A 9 -13.66 15.12 28.88
C PHE A 9 -12.55 15.38 27.85
N LEU A 10 -11.30 15.23 28.27
CA LEU A 10 -10.15 15.09 27.36
C LEU A 10 -10.26 13.73 26.67
N VAL A 11 -10.95 13.70 25.53
CA VAL A 11 -10.92 12.56 24.61
C VAL A 11 -9.53 12.57 23.97
N VAL A 12 -8.60 11.84 24.57
CA VAL A 12 -7.33 11.49 23.91
C VAL A 12 -7.71 10.52 22.81
N SER A 13 -7.81 11.02 21.57
CA SER A 13 -8.05 10.20 20.39
C SER A 13 -6.87 9.26 20.19
N ILE A 14 -6.95 8.06 20.75
CA ILE A 14 -6.00 6.98 20.49
C ILE A 14 -6.17 6.61 19.02
N SER A 15 -5.21 7.02 18.18
CA SER A 15 -5.21 6.68 16.77
C SER A 15 -5.05 5.16 16.64
N SER A 16 -6.12 4.46 16.27
CA SER A 16 -6.08 3.02 16.04
C SER A 16 -5.22 2.71 14.81
N SER A 17 -4.07 2.06 15.00
CA SER A 17 -3.23 1.51 13.93
C SER A 17 -3.61 0.06 13.62
N ALA A 18 -4.90 -0.22 13.44
CA ALA A 18 -5.41 -1.60 13.27
C ALA A 18 -4.81 -2.35 12.06
N ASN A 19 -4.28 -1.64 11.06
CA ASN A 19 -3.85 -2.25 9.81
C ASN A 19 -2.35 -2.57 9.74
N PHE A 20 -1.52 -2.06 10.66
CA PHE A 20 -0.06 -2.28 10.56
C PHE A 20 0.32 -3.73 10.86
N GLU A 21 -0.13 -4.25 12.00
CA GLU A 21 0.25 -5.59 12.46
C GLU A 21 -0.27 -6.66 11.50
N SER A 22 -1.53 -6.54 11.06
CA SER A 22 -2.12 -7.47 10.08
C SER A 22 -1.39 -7.47 8.73
N VAL A 23 -0.86 -6.34 8.25
CA VAL A 23 -0.04 -6.28 7.04
C VAL A 23 1.31 -6.96 7.24
N TRP A 24 1.94 -6.77 8.41
CA TRP A 24 3.21 -7.40 8.72
C TRP A 24 3.10 -8.90 8.95
N GLU A 25 2.05 -9.37 9.62
CA GLU A 25 1.75 -10.80 9.78
C GLU A 25 1.57 -11.47 8.41
N LYS A 26 0.77 -10.84 7.52
CA LYS A 26 0.63 -11.29 6.12
C LYS A 26 1.95 -11.22 5.35
N SER A 27 2.95 -10.52 5.88
CA SER A 27 4.23 -10.33 5.25
C SER A 27 5.31 -11.36 5.59
N VAL A 28 5.07 -12.21 6.58
CA VAL A 28 5.98 -13.29 6.96
C VAL A 28 6.28 -14.22 5.77
N GLY A 29 7.57 -14.51 5.57
CA GLY A 29 8.05 -15.37 4.49
C GLY A 29 8.15 -14.71 3.11
N TRP A 30 8.02 -13.39 3.05
CA TRP A 30 8.35 -12.59 1.86
C TRP A 30 9.67 -11.86 2.06
N THR A 31 10.36 -11.59 0.96
CA THR A 31 11.61 -10.83 0.92
C THR A 31 11.32 -9.40 0.53
N ILE A 32 11.87 -8.42 1.26
CA ILE A 32 11.88 -7.02 0.80
C ILE A 32 12.95 -6.91 -0.28
N GLU A 33 12.53 -6.51 -1.47
CA GLU A 33 13.40 -6.41 -2.64
C GLU A 33 13.85 -4.97 -2.85
N SER A 34 12.96 -4.01 -2.62
CA SER A 34 13.27 -2.59 -2.72
C SER A 34 12.24 -1.72 -2.00
N THR A 35 12.58 -0.44 -1.84
CA THR A 35 11.69 0.61 -1.37
C THR A 35 11.79 1.78 -2.32
N LYS A 36 10.65 2.27 -2.80
CA LYS A 36 10.55 3.30 -3.83
C LYS A 36 9.55 4.37 -3.45
N ILE A 37 9.69 5.56 -4.03
CA ILE A 37 8.71 6.64 -3.88
C ILE A 37 7.82 6.65 -5.10
N ILE A 38 6.50 6.52 -4.89
CA ILE A 38 5.51 6.64 -5.97
C ILE A 38 5.45 8.10 -6.42
N ASP A 39 5.43 8.30 -7.74
CA ASP A 39 5.32 9.62 -8.35
C ASP A 39 3.93 9.85 -8.96
N SER A 40 3.53 8.91 -9.83
CA SER A 40 2.30 8.98 -10.61
C SER A 40 1.72 7.59 -10.85
N PHE A 41 0.54 7.55 -11.45
CA PHE A 41 -0.02 6.32 -11.99
C PHE A 41 -0.61 6.55 -13.38
N GLU A 42 -0.65 5.50 -14.17
CA GLU A 42 -1.18 5.51 -15.53
C GLU A 42 -2.39 4.59 -15.61
N HIS A 43 -3.49 5.12 -16.15
CA HIS A 43 -4.71 4.37 -16.47
C HIS A 43 -4.47 3.51 -17.72
N GLU A 44 -5.28 2.46 -17.93
CA GLU A 44 -5.19 1.63 -19.15
C GLU A 44 -5.32 2.43 -20.46
N ASN A 45 -5.95 3.61 -20.41
CA ASN A 45 -6.10 4.51 -21.56
C ASN A 45 -4.90 5.45 -21.79
N GLY A 46 -3.79 5.27 -21.05
CA GLY A 46 -2.58 6.07 -21.16
C GLY A 46 -2.63 7.42 -20.45
N ARG A 47 -3.72 7.74 -19.75
CA ARG A 47 -3.79 8.97 -18.96
C ARG A 47 -2.91 8.82 -17.72
N VAL A 48 -2.02 9.78 -17.51
CA VAL A 48 -1.16 9.85 -16.33
C VAL A 48 -1.73 10.84 -15.32
N GLU A 49 -1.78 10.44 -14.05
CA GLU A 49 -2.20 11.29 -12.93
C GLU A 49 -1.15 11.28 -11.81
N SER A 50 -1.00 12.42 -11.14
CA SER A 50 -0.18 12.57 -9.94
C SER A 50 -0.90 12.06 -8.69
N ALA A 51 -0.12 11.68 -7.68
CA ALA A 51 -0.58 11.13 -6.40
C ALA A 51 -1.20 9.74 -6.53
N PHE A 52 -0.81 8.83 -5.63
CA PHE A 52 -1.30 7.47 -5.60
C PHE A 52 -2.79 7.44 -5.26
N GLN A 53 -3.57 6.69 -6.04
CA GLN A 53 -5.02 6.50 -5.84
C GLN A 53 -5.38 5.02 -5.68
N GLY A 54 -4.45 4.20 -5.19
CA GLY A 54 -4.62 2.77 -5.08
C GLY A 54 -4.33 2.03 -6.38
N CYS A 55 -4.63 0.73 -6.38
CA CYS A 55 -4.50 -0.15 -7.53
C CYS A 55 -5.85 -0.41 -8.20
N GLU A 56 -5.81 -0.47 -9.52
CA GLU A 56 -6.80 -1.13 -10.38
C GLU A 56 -6.05 -2.16 -11.21
N VAL A 57 -6.72 -3.25 -11.60
CA VAL A 57 -6.10 -4.25 -12.49
C VAL A 57 -5.66 -3.54 -13.78
N GLY A 58 -4.40 -3.72 -14.18
CA GLY A 58 -3.82 -3.10 -15.37
C GLY A 58 -3.24 -1.69 -15.16
N ARG A 59 -3.48 -1.06 -14.00
CA ARG A 59 -2.92 0.27 -13.69
C ARG A 59 -1.41 0.18 -13.47
N ASN A 60 -0.65 1.07 -14.11
CA ASN A 60 0.78 1.19 -13.84
C ASN A 60 1.02 2.20 -12.72
N ILE A 61 1.87 1.84 -11.77
CA ILE A 61 2.34 2.72 -10.69
C ILE A 61 3.78 3.10 -11.01
N ASN A 62 3.99 4.39 -11.28
CA ASN A 62 5.28 4.93 -11.67
C ASN A 62 6.03 5.43 -10.44
N PHE A 63 7.30 5.08 -10.34
CA PHE A 63 8.19 5.50 -9.28
C PHE A 63 9.10 6.64 -9.75
N ARG A 64 9.64 7.41 -8.81
CA ARG A 64 10.56 8.53 -9.09
C ARG A 64 11.88 8.15 -9.75
N ASP A 65 12.22 6.86 -9.78
CA ASP A 65 13.42 6.34 -10.43
C ASP A 65 13.13 5.81 -11.85
N ASP A 66 12.06 6.28 -12.46
CA ASP A 66 11.59 5.94 -13.81
C ASP A 66 11.24 4.45 -14.02
N THR A 67 11.14 3.69 -12.93
CA THR A 67 10.61 2.32 -12.98
C THR A 67 9.11 2.30 -12.67
N TYR A 68 8.44 1.21 -13.02
CA TYR A 68 7.03 1.02 -12.74
C TYR A 68 6.72 -0.43 -12.36
N VAL A 69 5.53 -0.63 -11.80
CA VAL A 69 4.90 -1.93 -11.59
C VAL A 69 3.47 -1.90 -12.10
N THR A 70 2.94 -3.05 -12.51
CA THR A 70 1.55 -3.15 -12.95
C THR A 70 0.71 -3.81 -11.86
N CYS A 71 -0.39 -3.17 -11.46
CA CYS A 71 -1.30 -3.70 -10.47
C CYS A 71 -2.11 -4.88 -11.05
N ASN A 72 -2.20 -5.99 -10.31
CA ASN A 72 -3.05 -7.14 -10.65
C ASN A 72 -4.18 -7.38 -9.63
N THR A 73 -4.32 -6.46 -8.67
CA THR A 73 -5.38 -6.46 -7.65
C THR A 73 -6.09 -5.11 -7.64
N LYS A 74 -7.24 -5.03 -6.96
CA LYS A 74 -7.97 -3.76 -6.75
C LYS A 74 -7.83 -3.33 -5.30
N GLY A 75 -7.70 -2.03 -5.09
CA GLY A 75 -7.81 -1.41 -3.77
C GLY A 75 -7.65 0.09 -3.90
N TYR A 76 -8.40 0.86 -3.12
CA TYR A 76 -8.44 2.31 -3.24
C TYR A 76 -7.75 2.95 -2.04
N GLN A 77 -6.80 3.84 -2.33
CA GLN A 77 -6.13 4.62 -1.30
C GLN A 77 -5.57 5.90 -1.90
N TYR A 78 -5.87 7.04 -1.29
CA TYR A 78 -5.24 8.30 -1.69
C TYR A 78 -3.97 8.56 -0.86
N ALA A 79 -2.84 8.84 -1.54
CA ALA A 79 -1.63 9.31 -0.88
C ALA A 79 -0.75 10.13 -1.83
N HIS A 80 -0.24 11.26 -1.35
CA HIS A 80 0.68 12.10 -2.14
C HIS A 80 2.13 11.64 -1.95
N ALA A 81 2.76 11.18 -3.03
CA ALA A 81 4.13 10.66 -3.06
C ALA A 81 4.49 9.65 -1.95
N PRO A 82 3.68 8.60 -1.71
CA PRO A 82 3.94 7.64 -0.65
C PRO A 82 5.15 6.75 -0.95
N THR A 83 5.68 6.15 0.10
CA THR A 83 6.67 5.07 -0.01
C THR A 83 5.96 3.74 -0.33
N ALA A 84 6.48 3.04 -1.33
CA ALA A 84 6.12 1.68 -1.70
C ALA A 84 7.23 0.72 -1.27
N ILE A 85 6.88 -0.32 -0.52
CA ILE A 85 7.79 -1.42 -0.20
C ILE A 85 7.46 -2.57 -1.15
N LEU A 86 8.41 -2.95 -2.01
CA LEU A 86 8.23 -4.05 -2.95
C LEU A 86 8.72 -5.34 -2.30
N LEU A 87 7.85 -6.35 -2.27
CA LEU A 87 8.14 -7.64 -1.69
C LEU A 87 7.96 -8.75 -2.71
N SER A 88 8.75 -9.80 -2.58
CA SER A 88 8.62 -11.01 -3.38
C SER A 88 8.53 -12.27 -2.55
N LYS A 89 7.99 -13.32 -3.16
CA LYS A 89 8.01 -14.67 -2.60
C LYS A 89 8.15 -15.69 -3.71
N ASN A 90 9.01 -16.67 -3.49
CA ASN A 90 9.07 -17.84 -4.36
C ASN A 90 7.95 -18.81 -3.98
N VAL A 91 7.17 -19.23 -4.96
CA VAL A 91 6.07 -20.18 -4.82
C VAL A 91 6.34 -21.35 -5.74
N SER A 92 6.32 -22.56 -5.19
CA SER A 92 6.51 -23.78 -5.95
C SER A 92 5.17 -24.49 -6.13
N TYR A 93 4.83 -24.82 -7.37
CA TYR A 93 3.66 -25.63 -7.71
C TYR A 93 4.10 -26.79 -8.61
N GLY A 94 4.15 -28.00 -8.03
CA GLY A 94 4.79 -29.15 -8.66
C GLY A 94 6.28 -28.90 -8.92
N ASN A 95 6.73 -29.15 -10.16
CA ASN A 95 8.13 -28.95 -10.58
C ASN A 95 8.42 -27.52 -11.09
N LYS A 96 7.48 -26.58 -10.94
CA LYS A 96 7.66 -25.19 -11.37
C LYS A 96 7.79 -24.28 -10.15
N SER A 97 8.77 -23.37 -10.20
CA SER A 97 8.93 -22.29 -9.22
C SER A 97 8.68 -20.96 -9.91
N SER A 98 7.82 -20.14 -9.33
CA SER A 98 7.50 -18.79 -9.79
C SER A 98 7.76 -17.78 -8.69
N LYS A 99 8.20 -16.58 -9.06
CA LYS A 99 8.33 -15.44 -8.14
C LYS A 99 7.06 -14.61 -8.25
N ILE A 100 6.33 -14.46 -7.14
CA ILE A 100 5.19 -13.55 -7.06
C ILE A 100 5.61 -12.27 -6.36
N TRP A 101 4.93 -11.17 -6.69
CA TRP A 101 5.25 -9.83 -6.20
C TRP A 101 4.05 -9.19 -5.54
N ARG A 102 4.34 -8.31 -4.59
CA ARG A 102 3.36 -7.41 -3.99
C ARG A 102 4.04 -6.10 -3.58
N MET A 103 3.22 -5.08 -3.42
CA MET A 103 3.61 -3.78 -2.94
C MET A 103 2.85 -3.45 -1.66
N ILE A 104 3.52 -2.87 -0.67
CA ILE A 104 2.88 -2.27 0.50
C ILE A 104 2.94 -0.76 0.36
N VAL A 105 1.79 -0.09 0.49
CA VAL A 105 1.68 1.38 0.53
C VAL A 105 0.74 1.75 1.67
N ASN A 106 1.15 2.62 2.60
CA ASN A 106 0.40 3.04 3.79
C ASN A 106 -0.42 1.93 4.49
N ASN A 107 0.21 0.79 4.74
CA ASN A 107 -0.41 -0.35 5.43
C ASN A 107 -1.56 -1.01 4.65
N GLU A 108 -1.53 -0.92 3.32
CA GLU A 108 -2.30 -1.76 2.42
C GLU A 108 -1.38 -2.61 1.55
N ILE A 109 -1.81 -3.83 1.24
CA ILE A 109 -1.10 -4.78 0.38
C ILE A 109 -1.79 -4.83 -0.97
N TYR A 110 -1.01 -4.68 -2.04
CA TYR A 110 -1.44 -4.83 -3.42
C TYR A 110 -0.61 -5.90 -4.13
N GLY A 111 -1.25 -6.80 -4.85
CA GLY A 111 -0.57 -7.65 -5.83
C GLY A 111 -0.13 -6.84 -7.05
N ILE A 112 1.09 -7.13 -7.52
CA ILE A 112 1.72 -6.46 -8.66
C ILE A 112 2.48 -7.49 -9.52
N GLU A 113 2.86 -7.07 -10.73
CA GLU A 113 3.79 -7.77 -11.63
C GLU A 113 4.88 -6.82 -12.17
#